data_AF-A0A9C9GLI5-F1
#
_entry.id   AF-A0A9C9GLI5-F1
#
_cell.length_a   1.000
_cell.length_b   1.000
_cell.length_c   1.000
_cell.angle_alpha   90.00
_cell.angle_beta   90.00
_cell.angle_gamma   90.00
#
_symmetry.space_group_name_H-M   'P 1'
#
loop_
_entity.id
_entity.type
_entity.pdbx_description
1 polymer ?
#
loop_
_entity_poly.entity_id
_entity_poly.type
_entity_poly.pdbx_seq_one_letter_code
_entity_poly.pdbx_strand_id
1 'polypeptide(L)' 'EEIENNIRFQGQYFDEESGLHYNRHRYYNPDTGQFISQDPIGLLGGSFF' A
#
# COMPACT_ATOMS: atom_id res chain seq x y z
N GLU A 1 19.46 20.61 -1.77
CA GLU A 1 18.20 20.03 -1.29
C GLU A 1 18.18 18.57 -1.71
N GLU A 2 17.95 17.67 -0.76
CA GLU A 2 17.72 16.27 -1.08
C GLU A 2 16.30 16.17 -1.65
N ILE A 3 16.18 15.78 -2.92
CA ILE A 3 14.87 15.58 -3.53
C ILE A 3 14.39 14.21 -3.08
N GLU A 4 13.45 14.18 -2.13
CA GLU A 4 12.81 12.92 -1.75
C GLU A 4 11.93 12.43 -2.92
N ASN A 5 12.20 11.23 -3.39
CA ASN A 5 11.40 10.59 -4.43
C ASN A 5 10.27 9.82 -3.75
N ASN A 6 9.03 10.28 -3.88
CA ASN A 6 7.87 9.65 -3.22
C ASN A 6 7.34 8.42 -3.99
N ILE A 7 7.93 8.07 -5.14
CA ILE A 7 7.58 6.86 -5.89
C ILE A 7 8.36 5.67 -5.31
N ARG A 8 7.61 4.67 -4.86
CA ARG A 8 8.09 3.39 -4.35
C ARG A 8 7.88 2.29 -5.42
N PHE A 9 8.41 1.10 -5.17
CA PHE A 9 8.31 -0.05 -6.08
C PHE A 9 6.84 -0.38 -6.42
N GLN A 10 6.56 -0.83 -7.63
CA GLN A 10 5.20 -1.01 -8.19
C GLN A 10 4.38 0.28 -8.37
N GLY A 11 4.99 1.47 -8.38
CA GLY A 11 4.27 2.74 -8.56
C GLY A 11 3.43 3.13 -7.35
N GLN A 12 3.81 2.63 -6.16
CA GLN A 12 3.25 3.06 -4.89
C GLN A 12 3.69 4.50 -4.59
N TYR A 13 2.82 5.31 -4.00
CA TYR A 13 3.19 6.65 -3.55
C TYR A 13 3.39 6.63 -2.03
N PHE A 14 4.49 7.19 -1.55
CA PHE A 14 4.72 7.36 -0.12
C PHE A 14 3.95 8.57 0.38
N ASP A 15 3.08 8.33 1.35
CA ASP A 15 2.36 9.36 2.07
C ASP A 15 3.10 9.68 3.37
N GLU A 16 3.84 10.80 3.36
CA GLU A 16 4.64 11.27 4.50
C GLU A 16 3.79 11.60 5.73
N GLU A 17 2.52 11.99 5.56
CA GLU A 17 1.63 12.34 6.68
C GLU A 17 1.26 11.11 7.52
N SER A 18 1.04 9.97 6.85
CA SER A 18 0.62 8.73 7.51
C SER A 18 1.73 7.69 7.66
N GLY A 19 2.85 7.85 6.95
CA GLY A 19 3.93 6.85 6.85
C GLY A 19 3.53 5.61 6.03
N LEU A 20 2.38 5.66 5.34
CA LEU A 20 1.83 4.54 4.58
C LEU A 20 2.13 4.68 3.09
N HIS A 21 2.03 3.58 2.37
CA HIS A 21 2.21 3.53 0.93
C HIS A 21 0.85 3.47 0.25
N TYR A 22 0.49 4.49 -0.52
CA TYR A 22 -0.73 4.50 -1.31
C TYR A 22 -0.56 3.66 -2.58
N ASN A 23 -1.42 2.66 -2.75
CA ASN A 23 -1.49 1.79 -3.91
C ASN A 23 -2.88 1.88 -4.54
N ARG A 24 -3.10 2.88 -5.41
CA ARG A 24 -4.27 3.16 -6.29
C ARG A 24 -5.66 3.19 -5.65
N HIS A 25 -5.96 2.30 -4.71
CA HIS A 25 -7.20 2.11 -3.96
C HIS A 25 -6.98 1.58 -2.52
N ARG A 26 -5.73 1.32 -2.09
CA ARG A 26 -5.44 0.82 -0.74
C ARG A 26 -4.16 1.42 -0.16
N TYR A 27 -4.13 1.58 1.15
CA TYR A 27 -2.93 1.93 1.88
C TYR A 27 -2.24 0.66 2.37
N TYR A 28 -0.95 0.57 2.08
CA TYR A 28 -0.06 -0.50 2.51
C TYR A 28 0.81 -0.01 3.65
N ASN A 29 0.87 -0.78 4.73
CA ASN A 29 1.73 -0.50 5.86
C ASN A 29 3.06 -1.26 5.66
N PRO A 30 4.19 -0.56 5.44
CA PRO A 30 5.48 -1.20 5.20
C PRO A 30 6.04 -1.90 6.44
N ASP A 31 5.73 -1.43 7.65
CA ASP A 31 6.24 -2.00 8.90
C ASP A 31 5.66 -3.37 9.21
N THR A 32 4.38 -3.58 8.87
CA THR A 32 3.64 -4.82 9.11
C THR A 32 3.53 -5.71 7.87
N GLY A 33 3.86 -5.19 6.69
CA GLY A 33 3.83 -5.94 5.44
C GLY A 33 2.42 -6.24 4.90
N GLN A 34 1.41 -5.46 5.30
CA GLN A 34 0.00 -5.74 4.99
C GLN A 34 -0.77 -4.48 4.59
N PHE A 35 -1.87 -4.66 3.87
CA PHE A 35 -2.84 -3.59 3.63
C PHE A 35 -3.63 -3.31 4.90
N ILE A 36 -3.85 -2.02 5.21
CA ILE A 36 -4.63 -1.63 6.39
C ILE A 36 -6.14 -1.81 6.20
N SER A 37 -6.58 -1.96 4.96
CA SER A 37 -7.97 -2.21 4.59
C SER A 37 -8.15 -3.62 4.03
N GLN A 38 -9.30 -4.22 4.33
CA GLN A 38 -9.71 -5.49 3.73
C GLN A 38 -9.77 -5.36 2.20
N ASP A 39 -9.41 -6.42 1.48
CA ASP A 39 -9.51 -6.42 0.03
C ASP A 39 -10.98 -6.21 -0.40
N PRO A 40 -11.28 -5.24 -1.28
CA PRO A 40 -12.64 -5.05 -1.80
C PRO A 40 -13.19 -6.28 -2.54
N ILE A 41 -12.32 -7.18 -3.03
CA ILE A 41 -12.74 -8.45 -3.64
C ILE A 41 -13.10 -9.51 -2.59
N GLY A 42 -12.86 -9.24 -1.30
CA GLY A 42 -13.18 -10.11 -0.18
C GLY A 42 -12.52 -11.49 -0.29
N LEU A 43 -13.27 -12.54 0.10
CA LEU A 43 -12.79 -13.93 0.08
C LEU A 43 -12.46 -14.45 -1.32
N LEU A 44 -12.94 -13.80 -2.39
CA LEU A 44 -12.63 -14.19 -3.77
C LEU A 44 -11.17 -13.90 -4.14
N GLY A 45 -10.48 -13.05 -3.38
CA GLY A 45 -9.07 -12.70 -3.61
C GLY A 45 -8.08 -13.73 -3.10
N GLY A 46 -8.58 -14.74 -2.37
CA GLY A 46 -7.79 -15.80 -1.76
C GLY A 46 -8.57 -17.09 -1.67
N SER A 47 -9.36 -17.41 -2.70
CA SER A 47 -10.12 -18.66 -2.73
C SER A 47 -9.15 -19.84 -2.74
N PHE A 48 -8.83 -20.36 -1.55
CA PHE A 48 -8.18 -21.64 -1.36
C PHE A 48 -9.19 -22.74 -1.73
N PHE A 49 -9.27 -23.07 -3.01
CA PHE A 49 -9.70 -24.40 -3.47
C PHE A 49 -8.59 -24.98 -4.33
#